data_AF-D8TPP6-F1
#
_entry.id   AF-D8TPP6-F1
#
_cell.length_a   1.000
_cell.length_b   1.000
_cell.length_c   1.000
_cell.angle_alpha   90.00
_cell.angle_beta   90.00
_cell.angle_gamma   90.00
#
_symmetry.space_group_name_H-M   'P 1'
#
loop_
_entity.id
_entity.type
_entity.pdbx_description
1 polymer ?
#
loop_
_entity_poly.entity_id
_entity_poly.type
_entity_poly.pdbx_seq_one_letter_code
_entity_poly.pdbx_strand_id
1 'polypeptide(L)'
;MVLLVELVTLGWRLDGWTAQAAVEGGHLHILKWMGAGVVRKHIQELEQQRRQAVLSYATSFGSVEVVEWLLNEVDLPWSGEKLLNAAVTAGSPAVLEWLVARGVPMGDDGELYVTAAHCHDLVILCCLRRLGCPWGPGVFSRAVYDRCHGSTVKVLQWLHAEGCPVDWEEAMSRAKTRKNFCLRDENAVAVHAWIESIAPS
;
A
#
# COMPACT_ATOMS: atom_id res chain seq x y z
N MET A 1 -18.93 22.68 -8.54
CA MET A 1 -19.33 22.77 -9.97
C MET A 1 -19.42 24.20 -10.47
N VAL A 2 -20.19 25.11 -9.84
CA VAL A 2 -20.37 26.51 -10.33
C VAL A 2 -19.03 27.26 -10.51
N LEU A 3 -18.14 27.21 -9.52
CA LEU A 3 -16.81 27.84 -9.59
C LEU A 3 -15.90 27.25 -10.69
N LEU A 4 -15.97 25.93 -10.93
CA LEU A 4 -15.17 25.26 -11.96
C LEU A 4 -15.65 25.61 -13.37
N VAL A 5 -16.97 25.74 -13.56
CA VAL A 5 -17.56 26.19 -14.82
C VAL A 5 -17.17 27.65 -15.08
N GLU A 6 -17.25 28.52 -14.07
CA GLU A 6 -16.83 29.91 -14.18
C GLU A 6 -15.34 30.04 -14.55
N LEU A 7 -14.45 29.30 -13.88
CA LEU A 7 -13.01 29.33 -14.18
C LEU A 7 -12.71 28.91 -15.63
N VAL A 8 -13.37 27.87 -16.13
CA VAL A 8 -13.19 27.45 -17.53
C VAL A 8 -13.78 28.47 -18.51
N THR A 9 -14.91 29.12 -18.19
CA THR A 9 -15.43 30.22 -19.01
C THR A 9 -14.51 31.44 -19.02
N LEU A 10 -13.71 31.63 -17.96
CA LEU A 10 -12.67 32.66 -17.86
C LEU A 10 -11.36 32.28 -18.57
N GLY A 11 -11.33 31.15 -19.29
CA GLY A 11 -10.19 30.70 -20.08
C GLY A 11 -9.14 29.88 -19.32
N TRP A 12 -9.43 29.47 -18.08
CA TRP A 12 -8.54 28.58 -17.35
C TRP A 12 -8.53 27.20 -18.00
N ARG A 13 -7.35 26.73 -18.37
CA ARG A 13 -7.16 25.41 -18.96
C ARG A 13 -7.02 24.39 -17.84
N LEU A 14 -7.93 23.42 -17.78
CA LEU A 14 -7.75 22.26 -16.91
C LEU A 14 -6.57 21.47 -17.46
N ASP A 15 -5.55 21.30 -16.62
CA ASP A 15 -4.29 20.68 -16.98
C ASP A 15 -4.07 19.38 -16.18
N GLY A 16 -2.90 18.76 -16.34
CA GLY A 16 -2.56 17.55 -15.61
C GLY A 16 -2.55 17.72 -14.09
N TRP A 17 -2.29 18.92 -13.58
CA TRP A 17 -2.37 19.21 -12.15
C TRP A 17 -3.80 19.17 -11.64
N THR A 18 -4.73 19.72 -12.41
CA THR A 18 -6.15 19.68 -12.06
C THR A 18 -6.69 18.25 -12.03
N ALA A 19 -6.28 17.41 -12.99
CA ALA A 19 -6.62 15.99 -13.00
C ALA A 19 -6.03 15.26 -11.79
N GLN A 20 -4.76 15.51 -11.46
CA GLN A 20 -4.10 14.92 -10.30
C GLN A 20 -4.79 15.32 -8.99
N ALA A 21 -5.08 16.61 -8.79
CA ALA A 21 -5.78 17.10 -7.60
C ALA A 21 -7.20 16.51 -7.47
N ALA A 22 -7.90 16.28 -8.59
CA ALA A 22 -9.20 15.63 -8.58
C ALA A 22 -9.11 14.14 -8.22
N VAL A 23 -8.03 13.44 -8.62
CA VAL A 23 -7.74 12.07 -8.16
C VAL A 23 -7.42 12.05 -6.68
N GLU A 24 -6.54 12.93 -6.20
CA GLU A 24 -6.20 13.10 -4.79
C GLU A 24 -7.43 13.43 -3.95
N GLY A 25 -8.33 14.30 -4.42
CA GLY A 25 -9.54 14.65 -3.69
C GLY A 25 -10.67 13.60 -3.74
N GLY A 26 -10.50 12.49 -4.46
CA GLY A 26 -11.59 11.54 -4.70
C GLY A 26 -12.75 12.14 -5.52
N HIS A 27 -12.50 13.21 -6.28
CA HIS A 27 -13.52 13.99 -6.96
C HIS A 27 -13.86 13.45 -8.35
N LEU A 28 -14.46 12.25 -8.39
CA LEU A 28 -14.83 11.56 -9.64
C LEU A 28 -15.67 12.45 -10.59
N HIS A 29 -16.53 13.31 -10.05
CA HIS A 29 -17.37 14.20 -10.85
C HIS A 29 -16.53 15.22 -11.66
N ILE A 30 -15.40 15.69 -11.13
CA ILE A 30 -14.47 16.58 -11.84
C ILE A 30 -13.76 15.80 -12.94
N LEU A 31 -13.31 14.57 -12.65
CA LEU A 31 -12.65 13.70 -13.64
C LEU A 31 -13.58 13.36 -14.82
N LYS A 32 -14.84 13.01 -14.53
CA LYS A 32 -15.86 12.78 -15.56
C LYS A 32 -16.15 14.03 -16.38
N TRP A 33 -16.14 15.21 -15.75
CA TRP A 33 -16.35 16.48 -16.43
C TRP A 33 -15.17 16.86 -17.34
N MET A 34 -13.94 16.62 -16.91
CA MET A 34 -12.74 16.77 -17.74
C MET A 34 -12.74 15.83 -18.95
N GLY A 35 -13.36 14.66 -18.80
CA GLY A 35 -13.47 13.65 -19.84
C GLY A 35 -12.30 12.66 -19.84
N ALA A 36 -12.62 11.37 -20.02
CA ALA A 36 -11.65 10.28 -19.91
C ALA A 36 -10.45 10.42 -20.85
N GLY A 37 -10.66 10.88 -22.09
CA GLY A 37 -9.58 11.08 -23.06
C GLY A 37 -8.58 12.18 -22.67
N VAL A 38 -9.07 13.27 -22.06
CA VAL A 38 -8.22 14.37 -21.57
C VAL A 38 -7.42 13.93 -20.36
N VAL A 39 -8.07 13.27 -19.40
CA VAL A 39 -7.40 12.73 -18.22
C VAL A 39 -6.36 11.68 -18.62
N ARG A 40 -6.69 10.79 -19.57
CA ARG A 40 -5.75 9.81 -20.13
C ARG A 40 -4.52 10.47 -20.72
N LYS A 41 -4.70 11.46 -21.59
CA LYS A 41 -3.59 12.17 -22.22
C LYS A 41 -2.67 12.79 -21.16
N HIS A 42 -3.25 13.49 -20.19
CA HIS A 42 -2.46 14.11 -19.13
C HIS A 42 -1.72 13.08 -18.27
N ILE A 43 -2.36 11.98 -17.88
CA ILE A 43 -1.69 10.93 -17.11
C ILE A 43 -0.60 10.22 -17.93
N GLN A 44 -0.82 9.99 -19.23
CA GLN A 44 0.20 9.38 -20.10
C GLN A 44 1.42 10.30 -20.35
N GLU A 45 1.21 11.62 -20.38
CA GLU A 45 2.28 12.62 -20.47
C GLU A 45 3.11 12.74 -19.18
N LEU A 46 2.58 12.29 -18.04
CA LEU A 46 3.35 12.24 -16.80
C LEU A 46 4.49 11.24 -16.90
N GLU A 47 5.62 11.57 -16.29
CA GLU A 47 6.71 10.62 -16.08
C GLU A 47 6.22 9.37 -15.32
N GLN A 48 6.87 8.23 -15.53
CA GLN A 48 6.47 6.95 -14.94
C GLN A 48 6.29 7.02 -13.41
N GLN A 49 7.17 7.75 -12.71
CA GLN A 49 7.08 7.92 -11.25
C GLN A 49 5.80 8.67 -10.85
N ARG A 50 5.47 9.76 -11.55
CA ARG A 50 4.25 10.54 -11.31
C ARG A 50 2.99 9.75 -11.64
N ARG A 51 3.02 8.90 -12.67
CA ARG A 51 1.91 7.97 -12.96
C ARG A 51 1.62 7.00 -11.82
N GLN A 52 2.66 6.48 -11.17
CA GLN A 52 2.49 5.61 -10.00
C GLN A 52 1.97 6.40 -8.78
N ALA A 53 2.39 7.66 -8.63
CA ALA A 53 1.91 8.52 -7.56
C ALA A 53 0.39 8.78 -7.67
N VAL A 54 -0.13 9.04 -8.87
CA VAL A 54 -1.58 9.20 -9.12
C VAL A 54 -2.37 8.01 -8.56
N LEU A 55 -1.87 6.79 -8.79
CA LEU A 55 -2.51 5.60 -8.25
C LEU A 55 -2.40 5.54 -6.72
N SER A 56 -1.21 5.75 -6.17
CA SER A 56 -0.97 5.75 -4.73
C SER A 56 -1.89 6.74 -4.00
N TYR A 57 -2.12 7.91 -4.59
CA TYR A 57 -3.05 8.89 -4.06
C TYR A 57 -4.50 8.40 -4.16
N ALA A 58 -4.95 7.94 -5.33
CA ALA A 58 -6.29 7.39 -5.48
C ALA A 58 -6.57 6.29 -4.44
N THR A 59 -5.59 5.44 -4.19
CA THR A 59 -5.67 4.40 -3.16
C THR A 59 -5.67 4.98 -1.75
N SER A 60 -4.81 5.94 -1.42
CA SER A 60 -4.70 6.55 -0.07
C SER A 60 -5.95 7.27 0.40
N PHE A 61 -6.71 7.85 -0.52
CA PHE A 61 -8.00 8.47 -0.20
C PHE A 61 -9.15 7.45 -0.20
N GLY A 62 -8.86 6.15 -0.36
CA GLY A 62 -9.83 5.06 -0.26
C GLY A 62 -10.94 5.11 -1.31
N SER A 63 -10.77 5.91 -2.37
CA SER A 63 -11.83 6.20 -3.34
C SER A 63 -11.91 5.11 -4.40
N VAL A 64 -12.59 4.01 -4.06
CA VAL A 64 -12.80 2.85 -4.93
C VAL A 64 -13.38 3.27 -6.29
N GLU A 65 -14.28 4.24 -6.31
CA GLU A 65 -14.93 4.73 -7.53
C GLU A 65 -13.95 5.46 -8.46
N VAL A 66 -12.98 6.18 -7.91
CA VAL A 66 -11.92 6.82 -8.70
C VAL A 66 -10.96 5.76 -9.23
N VAL A 67 -10.55 4.80 -8.40
CA VAL A 67 -9.68 3.69 -8.83
C VAL A 67 -10.35 2.88 -9.94
N GLU A 68 -11.63 2.54 -9.78
CA GLU A 68 -12.42 1.82 -10.78
C GLU A 68 -12.54 2.62 -12.09
N TRP A 69 -12.86 3.91 -12.00
CA TRP A 69 -12.97 4.76 -13.18
C TRP A 69 -11.62 4.91 -13.92
N LEU A 70 -10.52 5.08 -13.18
CA LEU A 70 -9.19 5.15 -13.77
C LEU A 70 -8.81 3.83 -14.46
N LEU A 71 -9.18 2.68 -13.91
CA LEU A 71 -8.89 1.38 -14.52
C LEU A 71 -9.72 1.13 -15.78
N ASN A 72 -11.01 1.45 -15.75
CA ASN A 72 -11.92 1.13 -16.86
C ASN A 72 -11.82 2.14 -18.02
N GLU A 73 -11.77 3.44 -17.71
CA GLU A 73 -11.92 4.50 -18.71
C GLU A 73 -10.58 5.05 -19.20
N VAL A 74 -9.56 5.01 -18.34
CA VAL A 74 -8.22 5.53 -18.64
C VAL A 74 -7.28 4.42 -19.15
N ASP A 75 -7.63 3.13 -18.93
CA ASP A 75 -6.92 1.94 -19.44
C ASP A 75 -5.40 2.06 -19.24
N LEU A 76 -5.05 2.33 -17.98
CA LEU A 76 -3.66 2.46 -17.56
C LEU A 76 -3.08 1.06 -17.30
N PRO A 77 -1.79 0.83 -17.61
CA PRO A 77 -1.15 -0.48 -17.51
C PRO A 77 -0.77 -0.84 -16.07
N TRP A 78 -1.66 -0.60 -15.11
CA TRP A 78 -1.46 -0.98 -13.72
C TRP A 78 -1.80 -2.46 -13.57
N SER A 79 -0.81 -3.29 -13.21
CA SER A 79 -1.06 -4.69 -12.88
C SER A 79 -1.82 -4.79 -11.55
N GLY A 80 -2.66 -5.82 -11.42
CA GLY A 80 -3.43 -6.07 -10.19
C GLY A 80 -2.55 -6.19 -8.93
N GLU A 81 -1.39 -6.82 -9.05
CA GLU A 81 -0.41 -6.96 -7.95
C GLU A 81 0.16 -5.61 -7.47
N LYS A 82 0.43 -4.68 -8.41
CA LYS A 82 0.90 -3.33 -8.06
C LYS A 82 -0.19 -2.53 -7.35
N LEU A 83 -1.45 -2.71 -7.78
CA LEU A 83 -2.62 -2.10 -7.15
C LEU A 83 -2.83 -2.61 -5.72
N LEU A 84 -2.67 -3.92 -5.50
CA LEU A 84 -2.76 -4.51 -4.16
C LEU A 84 -1.68 -3.96 -3.23
N ASN A 85 -0.42 -3.93 -3.68
CA ASN A 85 0.67 -3.37 -2.88
C ASN A 85 0.47 -1.87 -2.59
N ALA A 86 -0.03 -1.10 -3.57
CA ALA A 86 -0.37 0.30 -3.36
C ALA A 86 -1.48 0.46 -2.31
N ALA A 87 -2.54 -0.34 -2.37
CA ALA A 87 -3.62 -0.32 -1.37
C ALA A 87 -3.13 -0.66 0.04
N VAL A 88 -2.23 -1.63 0.17
CA VAL A 88 -1.59 -2.01 1.44
C VAL A 88 -0.72 -0.87 1.98
N THR A 89 0.16 -0.31 1.13
CA THR A 89 1.05 0.80 1.51
C THR A 89 0.27 2.04 1.90
N ALA A 90 -0.85 2.28 1.22
CA ALA A 90 -1.76 3.39 1.44
C ALA A 90 -2.70 3.19 2.64
N GLY A 91 -2.67 2.03 3.31
CA GLY A 91 -3.51 1.78 4.48
C GLY A 91 -5.01 1.70 4.16
N SER A 92 -5.38 1.31 2.94
CA SER A 92 -6.76 1.42 2.43
C SER A 92 -7.48 0.07 2.29
N PRO A 93 -8.18 -0.41 3.34
CA PRO A 93 -8.86 -1.71 3.31
C PRO A 93 -10.00 -1.75 2.28
N ALA A 94 -10.69 -0.64 2.02
CA ALA A 94 -11.76 -0.58 1.03
C ALA A 94 -11.28 -0.93 -0.38
N VAL A 95 -10.15 -0.37 -0.80
CA VAL A 95 -9.55 -0.66 -2.12
C VAL A 95 -9.00 -2.09 -2.15
N LEU A 96 -8.37 -2.53 -1.06
CA LEU A 96 -7.86 -3.89 -0.93
C LEU A 96 -8.98 -4.94 -1.08
N GLU A 97 -10.07 -4.77 -0.33
CA GLU A 97 -11.26 -5.64 -0.40
C GLU A 97 -11.87 -5.64 -1.80
N TRP A 98 -11.99 -4.45 -2.42
CA TRP A 98 -12.51 -4.31 -3.78
C TRP A 98 -11.65 -5.04 -4.82
N LEU A 99 -10.32 -4.95 -4.72
CA LEU A 99 -9.40 -5.67 -5.62
C LEU A 99 -9.52 -7.19 -5.46
N VAL A 100 -9.56 -7.68 -4.22
CA VAL A 100 -9.70 -9.12 -3.95
C VAL A 100 -11.05 -9.65 -4.42
N ALA A 101 -12.14 -8.89 -4.24
CA ALA A 101 -13.48 -9.26 -4.72
C ALA A 101 -13.54 -9.40 -6.26
N ARG A 102 -12.65 -8.72 -6.99
CA ARG A 102 -12.51 -8.83 -8.46
C ARG A 102 -11.62 -9.99 -8.90
N GLY A 103 -11.14 -10.81 -7.97
CA GLY A 103 -10.28 -11.96 -8.26
C GLY A 103 -8.82 -11.57 -8.53
N VAL A 104 -8.38 -10.38 -8.12
CA VAL A 104 -6.96 -10.05 -8.18
C VAL A 104 -6.20 -10.97 -7.19
N PRO A 105 -5.23 -11.77 -7.66
CA PRO A 105 -4.53 -12.70 -6.79
C PRO A 105 -3.67 -11.94 -5.78
N MET A 106 -3.74 -12.33 -4.51
CA MET A 106 -2.93 -11.76 -3.42
C MET A 106 -1.48 -12.26 -3.41
N GLY A 107 -1.16 -13.26 -4.26
CA GLY A 107 0.14 -13.94 -4.25
C GLY A 107 0.29 -14.91 -3.08
N ASP A 108 1.38 -15.66 -3.10
CA ASP A 108 1.79 -16.63 -2.07
C ASP A 108 3.20 -16.35 -1.51
N ASP A 109 3.82 -15.25 -1.93
CA ASP A 109 5.16 -14.81 -1.50
C ASP A 109 5.16 -14.08 -0.14
N GLY A 110 3.97 -13.71 0.36
CA GLY A 110 3.78 -13.01 1.63
C GLY A 110 4.15 -11.52 1.60
N GLU A 111 4.38 -10.94 0.42
CA GLU A 111 4.81 -9.53 0.28
C GLU A 111 3.82 -8.55 0.92
N LEU A 112 2.52 -8.81 0.78
CA LEU A 112 1.47 -7.95 1.34
C LEU A 112 1.56 -7.87 2.88
N TYR A 113 1.87 -8.97 3.56
CA TYR A 113 2.06 -8.96 5.01
C TYR A 113 3.33 -8.22 5.41
N VAL A 114 4.43 -8.43 4.68
CA VAL A 114 5.71 -7.76 4.96
C VAL A 114 5.57 -6.25 4.80
N THR A 115 4.93 -5.80 3.72
CA THR A 115 4.66 -4.38 3.46
C THR A 115 3.78 -3.79 4.56
N ALA A 116 2.66 -4.43 4.90
CA ALA A 116 1.77 -3.97 5.97
C ALA A 116 2.48 -3.90 7.34
N ALA A 117 3.38 -4.86 7.62
CA ALA A 117 4.16 -4.90 8.84
C ALA A 117 5.17 -3.74 8.94
N HIS A 118 5.81 -3.40 7.82
CA HIS A 118 6.72 -2.25 7.73
C HIS A 118 5.98 -0.91 7.79
N CYS A 119 4.74 -0.84 7.30
CA CYS A 119 3.84 0.30 7.51
C CYS A 119 3.27 0.39 8.94
N HIS A 120 3.48 -0.66 9.76
CA HIS A 120 2.93 -0.80 11.11
C HIS A 120 1.39 -0.79 11.17
N ASP A 121 0.75 -1.17 10.07
CA ASP A 121 -0.70 -1.07 9.91
C ASP A 121 -1.39 -2.38 10.29
N LEU A 122 -1.82 -2.45 11.56
CA LEU A 122 -2.59 -3.59 12.06
C LEU A 122 -3.98 -3.71 11.40
N VAL A 123 -4.56 -2.62 10.90
CA VAL A 123 -5.88 -2.65 10.24
C VAL A 123 -5.77 -3.42 8.93
N ILE A 124 -4.74 -3.12 8.13
CA ILE A 124 -4.48 -3.84 6.89
C ILE A 124 -4.06 -5.29 7.17
N LEU A 125 -3.22 -5.53 8.17
CA LEU A 125 -2.84 -6.89 8.55
C LEU A 125 -4.07 -7.75 8.91
N CYS A 126 -4.97 -7.24 9.76
CA CYS A 126 -6.24 -7.90 10.06
C CYS A 126 -7.12 -8.09 8.82
N CYS A 127 -7.15 -7.09 7.91
CA CYS A 127 -7.89 -7.19 6.67
C CYS A 127 -7.36 -8.32 5.78
N LEU A 128 -6.03 -8.42 5.59
CA LEU A 128 -5.38 -9.49 4.83
C LEU A 128 -5.71 -10.88 5.38
N ARG A 129 -5.75 -11.05 6.72
CA ARG A 129 -6.17 -12.32 7.34
C ARG A 129 -7.62 -12.65 7.04
N ARG A 130 -8.52 -11.69 7.22
CA ARG A 130 -9.95 -11.89 6.95
C ARG A 130 -10.21 -12.23 5.48
N LEU A 131 -9.41 -11.66 4.57
CA LEU A 131 -9.49 -11.95 3.14
C LEU A 131 -8.85 -13.29 2.76
N GLY A 132 -8.20 -13.99 3.69
CA GLY A 132 -7.60 -15.31 3.45
C GLY A 132 -6.25 -15.24 2.73
N CYS A 133 -5.53 -14.12 2.84
CA CYS A 133 -4.19 -14.00 2.26
C CYS A 133 -3.24 -15.04 2.89
N PRO A 134 -2.55 -15.88 2.09
CA PRO A 134 -1.67 -16.92 2.61
C PRO A 134 -0.41 -16.35 3.28
N TRP A 135 0.07 -17.04 4.31
CA TRP A 135 1.39 -16.77 4.88
C TRP A 135 2.46 -17.27 3.90
N GLY A 136 3.13 -16.35 3.21
CA GLY A 136 4.25 -16.71 2.35
C GLY A 136 5.51 -17.10 3.12
N PRO A 137 6.58 -17.50 2.41
CA PRO A 137 7.83 -17.89 3.03
C PRO A 137 8.49 -16.73 3.78
N GLY A 138 8.90 -16.99 5.02
CA GLY A 138 9.70 -16.06 5.82
C GLY A 138 9.02 -14.73 6.16
N VAL A 139 7.67 -14.64 6.14
CA VAL A 139 6.95 -13.40 6.47
C VAL A 139 7.39 -12.83 7.81
N PHE A 140 7.49 -13.69 8.85
CA PHE A 140 7.88 -13.24 10.18
C PHE A 140 9.31 -12.67 10.20
N SER A 141 10.29 -13.40 9.67
CA SER A 141 11.70 -12.98 9.65
C SER A 141 11.87 -11.70 8.82
N ARG A 142 11.21 -11.59 7.66
CA ARG A 142 11.20 -10.38 6.81
C ARG A 142 10.50 -9.18 7.48
N ALA A 143 9.45 -9.41 8.26
CA ALA A 143 8.79 -8.37 9.05
C ALA A 143 9.70 -7.86 10.19
N VAL A 144 10.56 -8.71 10.76
CA VAL A 144 11.56 -8.29 11.76
C VAL A 144 12.51 -7.27 11.15
N TYR A 145 13.06 -7.59 9.97
CA TYR A 145 13.95 -6.71 9.24
C TYR A 145 14.15 -7.12 7.78
N ASP A 146 14.04 -6.15 6.87
CA ASP A 146 14.48 -6.29 5.48
C ASP A 146 15.13 -5.00 4.96
N ARG A 147 16.38 -5.12 4.50
CA ARG A 147 17.27 -4.04 4.01
C ARG A 147 17.37 -2.84 4.97
N CYS A 148 16.37 -1.97 4.98
CA CYS A 148 16.31 -0.73 5.77
C CYS A 148 15.00 -0.57 6.54
N HIS A 149 14.09 -1.54 6.46
CA HIS A 149 12.77 -1.49 7.08
C HIS A 149 12.64 -2.59 8.12
N GLY A 150 11.86 -2.33 9.17
CA GLY A 150 11.54 -3.34 10.17
C GLY A 150 10.31 -2.92 10.93
N SER A 151 9.57 -3.90 11.43
CA SER A 151 8.30 -3.66 12.14
C SER A 151 8.49 -3.38 13.63
N THR A 152 7.39 -3.16 14.35
CA THR A 152 7.38 -2.97 15.81
C THR A 152 7.10 -4.29 16.53
N VAL A 153 7.43 -4.37 17.82
CA VAL A 153 7.07 -5.52 18.68
C VAL A 153 5.58 -5.82 18.60
N LYS A 154 4.72 -4.79 18.58
CA LYS A 154 3.26 -4.95 18.50
C LYS A 154 2.82 -5.70 17.25
N VAL A 155 3.42 -5.38 16.09
CA VAL A 155 3.13 -6.06 14.83
C VAL A 155 3.61 -7.51 14.85
N LEU A 156 4.81 -7.75 15.36
CA LEU A 156 5.36 -9.11 15.44
C LEU A 156 4.58 -10.00 16.42
N GLN A 157 4.14 -9.44 17.55
CA GLN A 157 3.26 -10.12 18.50
C GLN A 157 1.96 -10.55 17.83
N TRP A 158 1.37 -9.66 17.03
CA TRP A 158 0.16 -9.97 16.28
C TRP A 158 0.41 -11.07 15.23
N LEU A 159 1.51 -10.99 14.45
CA LEU A 159 1.87 -12.03 13.48
C LEU A 159 2.03 -13.40 14.15
N HIS A 160 2.71 -13.45 15.29
CA HIS A 160 2.87 -14.68 16.07
C HIS A 160 1.53 -15.22 16.60
N ALA A 161 0.67 -14.34 17.13
CA ALA A 161 -0.64 -14.72 17.66
C ALA A 161 -1.60 -15.28 16.58
N GLU A 162 -1.52 -14.75 15.36
CA GLU A 162 -2.31 -15.21 14.20
C GLU A 162 -1.75 -16.48 13.54
N GLY A 163 -0.70 -17.08 14.12
CA GLY A 163 -0.10 -18.33 13.64
C GLY A 163 0.75 -18.15 12.38
N CYS A 164 1.39 -16.99 12.20
CA CYS A 164 2.41 -16.83 11.16
C CYS A 164 3.55 -17.86 11.40
N PRO A 165 3.96 -18.63 10.37
CA PRO A 165 5.12 -19.51 10.49
C PRO A 165 6.36 -18.71 10.87
N VAL A 166 7.11 -19.21 11.87
CA VAL A 166 8.31 -18.55 12.38
C VAL A 166 9.50 -19.50 12.25
N ASP A 167 10.52 -19.05 11.51
CA ASP A 167 11.88 -19.55 11.62
C ASP A 167 12.61 -18.68 12.67
N TRP A 168 12.79 -19.23 13.87
CA TRP A 168 13.39 -18.48 14.99
C TRP A 168 14.87 -18.19 14.77
N GLU A 169 15.60 -19.05 14.05
CA GLU A 169 17.01 -18.82 13.73
C GLU A 169 17.15 -17.64 12.76
N GLU A 170 16.35 -17.61 11.70
CA GLU A 170 16.36 -16.52 10.73
C GLU A 170 15.86 -15.21 11.38
N ALA A 171 14.78 -15.26 12.16
CA ALA A 171 14.25 -14.10 12.86
C ALA A 171 15.27 -13.51 13.84
N MET A 172 15.99 -14.36 14.59
CA MET A 172 17.04 -13.93 15.51
C MET A 172 18.22 -13.28 14.76
N SER A 173 18.66 -13.89 13.66
CA SER A 173 19.72 -13.35 12.80
C SER A 173 19.35 -11.95 12.30
N ARG A 174 18.14 -11.79 11.75
CA ARG A 174 17.65 -10.50 11.24
C ARG A 174 17.48 -9.45 12.33
N ALA A 175 17.03 -9.84 13.52
CA ALA A 175 16.94 -8.93 14.66
C ALA A 175 18.33 -8.41 15.09
N LYS A 176 19.34 -9.29 15.13
CA LYS A 176 20.74 -8.92 15.40
C LYS A 176 21.27 -7.97 14.35
N THR A 177 21.05 -8.27 13.07
CA THR A 177 21.42 -7.38 11.96
C THR A 177 20.78 -6.01 12.13
N ARG A 178 19.46 -5.94 12.34
CA ARG A 178 18.75 -4.67 12.54
C ARG A 178 19.31 -3.86 13.71
N LYS A 179 19.55 -4.49 14.85
CA LYS A 179 20.12 -3.84 16.04
C LYS A 179 21.52 -3.26 15.76
N ASN A 180 22.34 -3.96 14.99
CA ASN A 180 23.70 -3.52 14.65
C ASN A 180 23.72 -2.38 13.60
N PHE A 181 22.83 -2.41 12.61
CA PHE A 181 22.77 -1.40 11.55
C PHE A 181 21.98 -0.16 11.96
N CYS A 182 20.92 -0.31 12.76
CA CYS A 182 20.03 0.76 13.19
C CYS A 182 20.30 1.16 14.65
N LEU A 183 21.53 1.59 14.96
CA LEU A 183 21.99 1.90 16.33
C LEU A 183 21.14 2.95 17.09
N ARG A 184 20.31 3.73 16.38
CA ARG A 184 19.39 4.73 16.94
C ARG A 184 17.91 4.34 16.89
N ASP A 185 17.58 3.15 16.38
CA ASP A 185 16.19 2.65 16.36
C ASP A 185 15.90 1.93 17.68
N GLU A 186 15.20 2.62 18.59
CA GLU A 186 14.75 2.05 19.87
C GLU A 186 13.88 0.79 19.66
N ASN A 187 13.15 0.72 18.53
CA ASN A 187 12.36 -0.46 18.20
C ASN A 187 13.24 -1.67 17.88
N ALA A 188 14.43 -1.48 17.31
CA ALA A 188 15.34 -2.57 16.97
C ALA A 188 15.82 -3.31 18.24
N VAL A 189 16.12 -2.57 19.30
CA VAL A 189 16.53 -3.14 20.60
C VAL A 189 15.36 -3.88 21.24
N ALA A 190 14.17 -3.28 21.25
CA ALA A 190 12.97 -3.90 21.81
C ALA A 190 12.56 -5.18 21.05
N VAL A 191 12.62 -5.17 19.71
CA VAL A 191 12.34 -6.34 18.87
C VAL A 191 13.33 -7.46 19.14
N HIS A 192 14.63 -7.16 19.20
CA HIS A 192 15.64 -8.17 19.52
C HIS A 192 15.43 -8.81 20.89
N ALA A 193 15.26 -8.00 21.93
CA ALA A 193 15.04 -8.49 23.29
C ALA A 193 13.75 -9.32 23.41
N TRP A 194 12.69 -8.90 22.72
CA TRP A 194 11.43 -9.64 22.69
C TRP A 194 11.60 -11.00 22.00
N ILE A 195 12.23 -11.07 20.82
CA ILE A 195 12.48 -12.35 20.12
C ILE A 195 13.35 -13.26 20.98
N GLU A 196 14.39 -12.75 21.63
CA GLU A 196 15.23 -13.53 22.56
C GLU A 196 14.43 -14.13 23.71
N SER A 197 13.40 -13.43 24.20
CA SER A 197 12.58 -13.92 25.31
C SER A 197 11.60 -15.04 24.94
N ILE A 198 11.24 -15.19 23.66
CA ILE A 198 10.19 -16.12 23.21
C ILE A 198 10.72 -17.23 22.29
N ALA A 199 11.90 -17.05 21.71
CA ALA A 199 12.50 -18.06 20.85
C ALA A 199 12.78 -19.34 21.66
N PRO A 200 12.35 -20.52 21.18
CA PRO A 200 12.66 -21.79 21.83
C PRO A 200 14.18 -22.03 21.86
N SER A 201 14.63 -22.60 22.97
CA SER A 201 16.04 -22.93 23.25
C SER A 201 16.58 -24.03 22.34
#